data_AF-A0A7S2GK74-F1
#
_entry.id   AF-A0A7S2GK74-F1
#
_cell.length_a   1.000
_cell.length_b   1.000
_cell.length_c   1.000
_cell.angle_alpha   90.00
_cell.angle_beta   90.00
_cell.angle_gamma   90.00
#
_symmetry.space_group_name_H-M   'P 1'
#
loop_
_entity.id
_entity.type
_entity.pdbx_description
1 polymer ?
#
loop_
_entity_poly.entity_id
_entity_poly.type
_entity_poly.pdbx_seq_one_letter_code
_entity_poly.pdbx_strand_id
1 'polypeptide(L)'
;MANLWALTLVLVEEDEGVPRWVDSFTALETNIELKTKDSIWKLYITCLYFTSYTITSVGYGDIGPANIVERIVCTLMIFVSGITWALLIAQVCSIVSSMDSEEQAFRKIMDD
;
A
#
# COMPACT_ATOMS: atom_id res chain seq x y z
N MET A 1 1.11 -7.25 -1.09
CA MET A 1 0.02 -6.29 -0.89
C MET A 1 -0.64 -5.87 -2.20
N ALA A 2 0.10 -5.44 -3.24
CA ALA A 2 -0.49 -5.09 -4.54
C ALA A 2 -1.32 -6.22 -5.18
N ASN A 3 -0.79 -7.44 -5.22
CA ASN A 3 -1.54 -8.60 -5.74
C ASN A 3 -2.75 -8.99 -4.87
N LEU A 4 -2.72 -8.67 -3.57
CA LEU A 4 -3.84 -8.92 -2.66
C LEU A 4 -4.98 -7.92 -2.92
N TRP A 5 -4.63 -6.68 -3.26
CA TRP A 5 -5.61 -5.71 -3.73
C TRP A 5 -6.21 -6.13 -5.08
N ALA A 6 -5.38 -6.59 -6.02
CA ALA A 6 -5.87 -7.12 -7.30
C ALA A 6 -6.77 -8.37 -7.13
N LEU A 7 -6.53 -9.21 -6.11
CA LEU A 7 -7.36 -10.38 -5.81
C LEU A 7 -8.82 -10.03 -5.51
N THR A 8 -9.11 -8.82 -5.04
CA THR A 8 -10.50 -8.37 -4.81
C THR A 8 -11.36 -8.43 -6.06
N LEU A 9 -10.75 -8.27 -7.24
CA LEU A 9 -11.43 -8.39 -8.54
C LEU A 9 -11.81 -9.82 -8.92
N VAL A 10 -11.18 -10.82 -8.28
CA VAL A 10 -11.54 -12.24 -8.44
C VAL A 10 -12.58 -12.65 -7.41
N LEU A 11 -12.55 -12.05 -6.22
CA LEU A 11 -13.52 -12.33 -5.15
C LEU A 11 -14.89 -11.69 -5.41
N VAL A 12 -14.93 -10.61 -6.18
CA VAL A 12 -16.15 -9.93 -6.60
C VAL A 12 -16.20 -9.96 -8.12
N GLU A 13 -16.88 -10.96 -8.66
CA GLU A 13 -17.03 -11.14 -10.09
C GLU A 13 -17.93 -10.05 -10.70
N GLU A 14 -17.69 -9.69 -11.97
CA GLU A 14 -18.43 -8.64 -12.67
C GLU A 14 -19.93 -8.97 -12.85
N ASP A 15 -20.27 -10.25 -12.89
CA ASP A 15 -21.63 -10.75 -13.16
C ASP A 15 -22.60 -10.53 -11.98
N GLU A 16 -22.08 -10.25 -10.78
CA GLU A 16 -22.91 -10.00 -9.59
C GLU A 16 -23.56 -8.60 -9.57
N GLY A 17 -23.19 -7.70 -10.50
CA GLY A 17 -23.71 -6.33 -10.56
C GLY A 17 -23.30 -5.45 -9.39
N VAL A 18 -22.33 -5.90 -8.58
CA VAL A 18 -21.80 -5.17 -7.42
C VAL A 18 -20.71 -4.19 -7.89
N PRO A 19 -20.74 -2.91 -7.46
CA PRO A 19 -19.70 -1.95 -7.84
C PRO A 19 -18.35 -2.34 -7.25
N ARG A 20 -17.30 -2.26 -8.06
CA ARG A 20 -15.91 -2.53 -7.68
C ARG A 20 -15.09 -1.25 -7.66
N TRP A 21 -13.97 -1.27 -6.94
CA TRP A 21 -13.04 -0.13 -6.89
C TRP A 21 -12.54 0.28 -8.28
N VAL A 22 -12.38 -0.67 -9.21
CA VAL A 22 -11.89 -0.39 -10.57
C VAL A 22 -12.91 0.35 -11.43
N ASP A 23 -14.20 0.19 -11.14
CA ASP A 23 -15.28 0.82 -11.92
C ASP A 23 -15.30 2.34 -11.70
N SER A 24 -14.78 2.81 -10.56
CA SER A 24 -14.60 4.25 -10.28
C SER A 24 -13.68 4.95 -11.29
N PHE A 25 -12.63 4.27 -11.79
CA PHE A 25 -11.74 4.84 -12.81
C PHE A 25 -12.40 4.86 -14.17
N THR A 26 -13.26 3.88 -14.48
CA THR A 26 -13.95 3.82 -15.77
C THR A 26 -14.80 5.06 -16.02
N ALA A 27 -15.37 5.66 -14.96
CA ALA A 27 -16.11 6.91 -15.04
C ALA A 27 -15.21 8.15 -15.30
N LEU A 28 -13.94 8.08 -14.93
CA LEU A 28 -12.94 9.15 -15.11
C LEU A 28 -12.18 9.03 -16.44
N GLU A 29 -12.07 7.81 -16.99
CA GLU A 29 -11.32 7.46 -18.18
C GLU A 29 -12.15 7.55 -19.48
N THR A 30 -13.10 8.48 -19.59
CA THR A 30 -14.08 8.56 -20.69
C THR A 30 -13.46 8.67 -22.10
N ASN A 31 -12.29 9.29 -22.22
CA ASN A 31 -11.57 9.49 -23.50
C ASN A 31 -10.30 8.63 -23.62
N ILE A 32 -10.19 7.54 -22.86
CA ILE A 32 -9.04 6.65 -22.90
C ILE A 32 -9.43 5.35 -23.61
N GLU A 33 -8.73 5.03 -24.70
CA GLU A 33 -8.99 3.84 -25.53
C GLU A 33 -8.74 2.52 -24.77
N LEU A 34 -7.61 2.43 -24.05
CA LEU A 34 -7.28 1.29 -23.20
C LEU A 34 -7.51 1.67 -21.73
N LYS A 35 -8.63 1.24 -21.15
CA LYS A 35 -8.96 1.56 -19.74
C LYS A 35 -8.08 0.82 -18.76
N THR A 36 -8.05 1.29 -17.52
CA THR A 36 -7.29 0.64 -16.46
C THR A 36 -7.74 -0.81 -16.28
N LYS A 37 -9.05 -1.08 -16.22
CA LYS A 37 -9.59 -2.44 -16.05
C LYS A 37 -9.21 -3.44 -17.15
N ASP A 38 -8.95 -2.95 -18.36
CA ASP A 38 -8.69 -3.79 -19.54
C ASP A 38 -7.18 -4.05 -19.75
N SER A 39 -6.32 -3.40 -18.96
CA SER A 39 -4.86 -3.52 -19.07
C SER A 39 -4.23 -4.04 -17.79
N ILE A 40 -3.61 -5.22 -17.87
CA ILE A 40 -2.90 -5.85 -16.75
C ILE A 40 -1.80 -4.92 -16.19
N TRP A 41 -1.08 -4.24 -17.08
CA TRP A 41 -0.02 -3.32 -16.69
C TRP A 41 -0.56 -2.12 -15.90
N LYS A 42 -1.65 -1.49 -16.38
CA LYS A 42 -2.28 -0.37 -15.68
C LYS A 42 -2.86 -0.82 -14.34
N LEU A 43 -3.58 -1.94 -14.31
CA LEU A 43 -4.08 -2.55 -13.07
C LEU A 43 -2.97 -2.77 -12.05
N TYR A 44 -1.85 -3.35 -12.46
CA TYR A 44 -0.74 -3.62 -11.57
C TYR A 44 -0.15 -2.33 -10.98
N ILE A 45 0.09 -1.31 -11.81
CA ILE A 45 0.57 0.00 -11.35
C ILE A 45 -0.43 0.61 -10.36
N THR A 46 -1.72 0.61 -10.67
CA THR A 46 -2.76 1.18 -9.81
C THR A 46 -2.83 0.46 -8.46
N CYS A 47 -2.74 -0.87 -8.45
CA CYS A 47 -2.70 -1.67 -7.21
C CYS A 47 -1.42 -1.42 -6.40
N LEU A 48 -0.28 -1.25 -7.07
CA LEU A 48 1.00 -0.94 -6.44
C LEU A 48 0.98 0.46 -5.82
N TYR A 49 0.41 1.44 -6.52
CA TYR A 49 0.21 2.80 -6.04
C TYR A 49 -0.71 2.84 -4.81
N PHE A 50 -1.86 2.17 -4.87
CA PHE A 50 -2.76 2.02 -3.71
C PHE A 50 -2.02 1.45 -2.50
N THR A 51 -1.27 0.37 -2.73
CA THR A 51 -0.52 -0.31 -1.70
C THR A 51 0.58 0.57 -1.11
N SER A 52 1.33 1.29 -1.94
CA SER A 52 2.48 2.08 -1.48
C SER A 52 2.04 3.19 -0.54
N TYR A 53 1.01 3.96 -0.91
CA TYR A 53 0.51 5.04 -0.05
C TYR A 53 -0.21 4.51 1.19
N THR A 54 -0.77 3.29 1.15
CA THR A 54 -1.39 2.64 2.31
C THR A 54 -0.33 2.22 3.32
N ILE A 55 0.78 1.63 2.85
CA ILE A 55 1.92 1.25 3.70
C ILE A 55 2.57 2.47 4.34
N THR A 56 2.73 3.55 3.59
CA THR A 56 3.33 4.79 4.10
C THR A 56 2.34 5.69 4.82
N SER A 57 1.08 5.26 4.99
CA SER A 57 0.00 6.01 5.64
C SER A 57 -0.30 7.39 5.04
N VAL A 58 0.03 7.63 3.76
CA VAL A 58 -0.24 8.91 3.07
C VAL A 58 -1.74 9.06 2.76
N GLY A 59 -2.36 8.02 2.20
CA GLY A 59 -3.82 7.91 2.09
C GLY A 59 -4.52 9.02 1.30
N TYR A 60 -4.18 9.22 0.02
CA TYR A 60 -4.81 10.26 -0.82
C TYR A 60 -6.34 10.13 -0.96
N GLY A 61 -6.87 8.90 -0.85
CA GLY A 61 -8.31 8.62 -0.88
C GLY A 61 -8.94 8.62 -2.29
N ASP A 62 -8.10 8.64 -3.32
CA ASP A 62 -8.48 8.52 -4.73
C ASP A 62 -8.84 7.08 -5.13
N ILE A 63 -8.27 6.10 -4.43
CA ILE A 63 -8.58 4.68 -4.60
C ILE A 63 -9.11 4.13 -3.27
N GLY A 64 -10.26 3.47 -3.32
CA GLY A 64 -10.90 2.91 -2.14
C GLY A 64 -11.93 1.83 -2.44
N PRO A 65 -12.35 1.07 -1.41
CA PRO A 65 -13.29 -0.03 -1.58
C PRO A 65 -14.70 0.49 -1.87
N ALA A 66 -15.33 -0.03 -2.91
CA ALA A 66 -16.69 0.26 -3.35
C ALA A 66 -17.73 -0.66 -2.70
N ASN A 67 -17.33 -1.85 -2.23
CA ASN A 67 -18.22 -2.85 -1.63
C ASN A 67 -17.68 -3.42 -0.30
N ILE A 68 -18.50 -4.25 0.36
CA ILE A 68 -18.17 -4.79 1.69
C ILE A 68 -16.99 -5.76 1.67
N VAL A 69 -16.84 -6.58 0.62
CA VAL A 69 -15.75 -7.54 0.48
C VAL A 69 -14.41 -6.81 0.36
N GLU A 70 -14.36 -5.79 -0.52
CA GLU A 70 -13.20 -4.92 -0.67
C GLU A 70 -12.88 -4.17 0.62
N ARG A 71 -13.88 -3.72 1.39
CA ARG A 71 -13.68 -3.09 2.70
C ARG A 71 -13.00 -4.03 3.68
N ILE A 72 -13.45 -5.28 3.76
CA ILE A 72 -12.83 -6.28 4.66
C ILE A 72 -11.38 -6.52 4.26
N VAL A 73 -11.09 -6.72 2.97
CA VAL A 73 -9.72 -6.93 2.48
C VAL A 73 -8.85 -5.69 2.76
N CYS A 74 -9.36 -4.49 2.47
CA CYS A 74 -8.68 -3.22 2.73
C CYS A 74 -8.34 -3.06 4.22
N THR A 75 -9.29 -3.34 5.13
CA THR A 75 -9.05 -3.28 6.57
C THR A 75 -7.94 -4.23 7.01
N LEU A 76 -7.94 -5.47 6.53
CA LEU A 76 -6.85 -6.42 6.83
C LEU A 76 -5.50 -5.94 6.29
N MET A 77 -5.48 -5.36 5.08
CA MET A 77 -4.27 -4.77 4.50
C MET A 77 -3.71 -3.63 5.35
N ILE A 78 -4.58 -2.76 5.88
CA ILE A 78 -4.17 -1.63 6.74
C ILE A 78 -3.53 -2.14 8.03
N PHE A 79 -4.09 -3.16 8.68
CA PHE A 79 -3.49 -3.75 9.88
C PHE A 79 -2.08 -4.28 9.63
N VAL A 80 -1.90 -5.08 8.57
CA VAL A 80 -0.59 -5.64 8.24
C VAL A 80 0.39 -4.55 7.81
N SER A 81 -0.09 -3.54 7.08
CA SER A 81 0.70 -2.38 6.68
C SER A 81 1.20 -1.58 7.88
N GLY A 82 0.35 -1.34 8.86
CA GLY A 82 0.70 -0.64 10.10
C GLY A 82 1.77 -1.37 10.91
N ILE A 83 1.64 -2.70 11.05
CA ILE A 83 2.67 -3.53 11.71
C ILE A 83 3.99 -3.44 10.95
N THR A 84 3.95 -3.58 9.62
CA THR A 84 5.15 -3.52 8.76
C THR A 84 5.84 -2.16 8.89
N TRP A 85 5.08 -1.06 8.88
CA TRP A 85 5.62 0.29 9.02
C TRP A 85 6.24 0.53 10.38
N ALA A 86 5.60 0.08 11.47
CA ALA A 86 6.16 0.17 12.82
C ALA A 86 7.50 -0.58 12.95
N LEU A 87 7.59 -1.78 12.36
CA LEU A 87 8.83 -2.55 12.33
C LEU A 87 9.93 -1.84 11.52
N LEU A 88 9.60 -1.23 10.39
CA LEU A 88 10.55 -0.46 9.60
C LEU A 88 11.13 0.71 10.39
N ILE A 89 10.29 1.48 11.08
CA ILE A 89 10.76 2.59 11.94
C ILE A 89 11.66 2.05 13.06
N ALA A 90 11.28 0.96 13.71
CA ALA A 90 12.09 0.37 14.77
C ALA A 90 13.50 -0.05 14.29
N GLN A 91 13.60 -0.62 13.09
CA GLN A 91 14.89 -0.98 12.50
C GLN A 91 15.75 0.23 12.19
N VAL A 92 15.15 1.30 11.64
CA VAL A 92 15.87 2.57 11.40
C VAL A 92 16.40 3.15 12.71
N CYS A 93 15.58 3.19 13.76
CA CYS A 93 16.02 3.64 15.08
C CYS A 93 17.16 2.77 15.65
N SER A 94 17.12 1.45 15.45
CA SER A 94 18.18 0.54 15.89
C SER A 94 19.51 0.84 15.19
N ILE A 95 19.50 1.10 13.88
CA ILE A 95 20.71 1.44 13.11
C ILE A 95 21.28 2.77 13.57
N VAL A 96 20.43 3.78 13.79
CA VAL A 96 20.86 5.09 14.29
C VAL A 96 21.47 4.96 15.69
N SER A 97 20.86 4.16 16.56
CA SER A 97 21.38 3.91 17.91
C SER A 97 22.73 3.19 17.90
N SER A 98 22.95 2.25 16.97
CA SER A 98 24.25 1.58 16.88
C SER A 98 25.36 2.53 16.43
N MET A 99 25.07 3.42 15.47
CA MET A 99 26.04 4.42 15.01
C MET A 99 26.44 5.41 16.13
N ASP A 100 25.47 5.88 16.92
CA ASP A 100 25.74 6.77 18.06
C ASP A 100 26.57 6.07 19.13
N SER A 101 26.30 4.77 19.39
CA SER A 101 27.08 4.00 20.36
C SER A 101 28.56 3.81 19.95
N GLU A 102 28.85 3.68 18.66
CA GLU A 102 30.22 3.61 18.14
C GLU A 102 30.97 4.94 18.30
N GLU A 103 30.30 6.07 18.02
CA GLU A 103 30.90 7.40 18.21
C GLU A 103 31.20 7.67 19.69
N GLN A 104 30.27 7.32 20.58
CA GLN A 104 30.46 7.47 22.03
C GLN A 104 31.60 6.59 22.55
N ALA A 105 31.73 5.36 22.05
CA ALA A 105 32.84 4.48 22.41
C ALA A 105 34.19 5.04 21.95
N PHE A 106 34.26 5.57 20.72
CA PHE A 106 35.47 6.21 20.20
C PHE A 106 35.87 7.44 21.01
N ARG A 107 34.90 8.32 21.34
CA ARG A 107 35.13 9.50 22.18
C ARG A 107 35.65 9.13 23.56
N LYS A 108 35.08 8.09 24.18
CA LYS A 108 35.50 7.63 25.51
C LYS A 108 36.95 7.15 25.55
N ILE A 109 37.43 6.50 24.49
CA ILE A 109 38.84 6.09 24.37
C ILE A 109 39.76 7.30 24.18
N MET A 110 39.29 8.39 23.56
CA MET A 110 40.09 9.59 23.33
C MET A 110 40.21 10.48 24.59
N ASP A 111 39.22 10.41 25.48
CA ASP A 111 39.20 11.15 26.75
C ASP A 111 40.00 10.45 27.89
N ASP A 112 40.31 9.15 27.74
CA ASP A 112 41.16 8.34 28.65
C ASP A 112 42.65 8.39 28.25
#